data_AF-A0A0D8Y8I4-F1
#
_entry.id   AF-A0A0D8Y8I4-F1
#
_cell.length_a   1.000
_cell.length_b   1.000
_cell.length_c   1.000
_cell.angle_alpha   90.00
_cell.angle_beta   90.00
_cell.angle_gamma   90.00
#
_symmetry.space_group_name_H-M   'P 1'
#
loop_
_entity.id
_entity.type
_entity.pdbx_description
1 polymer ?
#
loop_
_entity_poly.entity_id
_entity_poly.type
_entity_poly.pdbx_seq_one_letter_code
_entity_poly.pdbx_strand_id
1 'polypeptide(L)'
;MNISFGSLVKNTCYNHTTTRTFEKCQSQRHTVFLFVIFCVLRIVSYKFEKFLITRPTKCRAKSTLPGQHVGIALGIPFVARRMLPSAGVRSTVVLHFIVFILSSIAFFPYIKDLFCMGRLVVYAVQRKFYNANQDLILTFVALYIYMSIVLIEVLDVSIEIYCPQHLLGVPLLFPNINFPILLYYLHNFVLMYHKKMPPLVYEVIDEDCFIQLHRMRCICQKDCPELSYYARLTIAPSVATTKDRRSIEGKIMKVRNLRELKSCLSQVELTRIIEV
;
A
#
# COMPACT_ATOMS: atom_id res chain seq x y z
N MET A 1 -14.84 30.07 15.55
CA MET A 1 -14.05 30.34 16.77
C MET A 1 -12.60 30.54 16.36
N ASN A 2 -12.16 31.80 16.26
CA ASN A 2 -10.78 32.17 15.97
C ASN A 2 -10.00 32.13 17.29
N ILE A 3 -9.35 31.01 17.59
CA ILE A 3 -8.44 30.96 18.73
C ILE A 3 -7.10 31.53 18.27
N SER A 4 -6.88 32.83 18.51
CA SER A 4 -5.61 33.48 18.22
C SER A 4 -4.55 33.03 19.23
N PHE A 5 -3.88 31.91 18.96
CA PHE A 5 -2.81 31.37 19.79
C PHE A 5 -1.49 32.18 19.75
N GLY A 6 -1.45 33.29 19.00
CA GLY A 6 -0.27 34.16 18.91
C GLY A 6 0.15 34.80 20.24
N SER A 7 -0.76 34.94 21.21
CA SER A 7 -0.47 35.55 22.52
C SER A 7 0.27 34.60 23.48
N LEU A 8 -0.07 33.30 23.48
CA LEU A 8 0.58 32.32 24.38
C LEU A 8 2.02 32.01 23.92
N VAL A 9 2.27 32.02 22.60
CA VAL A 9 3.59 31.81 22.00
C VAL A 9 4.53 32.99 22.26
N LYS A 10 4.01 34.22 22.29
CA LYS A 10 4.79 35.46 22.53
C LYS A 10 5.40 35.52 23.94
N ASN A 11 4.68 35.07 24.96
CA ASN A 11 5.06 35.34 26.36
C ASN A 11 6.26 34.53 26.88
N THR A 12 6.71 33.50 26.16
CA THR A 12 7.85 32.67 26.61
C THR A 12 9.13 32.81 25.77
N CYS A 13 9.08 33.41 24.57
CA CYS A 13 10.29 33.77 23.80
C CYS A 13 10.73 35.24 24.05
N TYR A 14 10.01 36.00 24.88
CA TYR A 14 10.24 37.44 25.11
C TYR A 14 11.50 37.75 25.96
N ASN A 15 12.12 36.75 26.59
CA ASN A 15 13.35 36.92 27.39
C ASN A 15 14.64 36.91 26.55
N HIS A 16 14.56 36.89 25.22
CA HIS A 16 15.72 36.90 24.34
C HIS A 16 15.88 38.26 23.62
N THR A 17 16.98 38.94 23.91
CA THR A 17 17.29 40.34 23.56
C THR A 17 17.55 40.63 22.07
N THR A 18 17.38 39.67 21.16
CA THR A 18 17.63 39.88 19.71
C THR A 18 16.53 39.29 18.83
N THR A 19 16.09 40.02 17.80
CA THR A 19 15.06 39.59 16.82
C THR A 19 15.36 38.22 16.20
N ARG A 20 16.63 37.94 15.92
CA ARG A 20 17.11 36.69 15.32
C ARG A 20 17.00 35.46 16.25
N THR A 21 17.01 35.65 17.58
CA THR A 21 16.82 34.55 18.54
C THR A 21 15.34 34.28 18.79
N PHE A 22 14.50 35.32 18.74
CA PHE A 22 13.04 35.19 18.78
C PHE A 22 12.50 34.41 17.56
N GLU A 23 12.94 34.74 16.34
CA GLU A 23 12.53 34.02 15.12
C GLU A 23 12.94 32.55 15.12
N LYS A 24 14.13 32.22 15.64
CA LYS A 24 14.60 30.83 15.81
C LYS A 24 13.75 30.06 16.84
N CYS A 25 13.43 30.68 17.98
CA CYS A 25 12.57 30.10 19.03
C CYS A 25 11.17 29.78 18.47
N GLN A 26 10.58 30.71 17.72
CA GLN A 26 9.28 30.55 17.10
C GLN A 26 9.28 29.45 16.01
N SER A 27 10.30 29.43 15.15
CA SER A 27 10.47 28.41 14.10
C SER A 27 10.64 27.00 14.68
N GLN A 28 11.41 26.85 15.75
CA GLN A 28 11.58 25.57 16.45
C GLN A 28 10.26 25.08 17.04
N ARG A 29 9.55 25.93 17.78
CA ARG A 29 8.26 25.55 18.38
C ARG A 29 7.23 25.16 17.32
N HIS A 30 7.18 25.89 16.23
CA HIS A 30 6.33 25.55 15.09
C HIS A 30 6.71 24.18 14.48
N THR A 31 8.01 23.91 14.35
CA THR A 31 8.52 22.61 13.86
C THR A 31 8.15 21.46 14.78
N VAL A 32 8.32 21.60 16.10
CA VAL A 32 7.93 20.58 17.08
C VAL A 32 6.42 20.35 17.05
N PHE A 33 5.63 21.43 17.01
CA PHE A 33 4.18 21.35 16.91
C PHE A 33 3.72 20.60 15.65
N LEU A 34 4.28 20.93 14.49
CA LEU A 34 4.00 20.21 13.25
C LEU A 34 4.43 18.74 13.30
N PHE A 35 5.56 18.42 13.93
CA PHE A 35 6.00 17.04 14.12
C PHE A 35 5.06 16.25 15.05
N VAL A 36 4.56 16.86 16.11
CA VAL A 36 3.56 16.24 17.01
C VAL A 36 2.25 15.99 16.25
N ILE A 37 1.76 16.98 15.50
CA ILE A 37 0.57 16.82 14.65
C ILE A 37 0.79 15.68 13.64
N PHE A 38 1.93 15.66 12.97
CA PHE A 38 2.28 14.60 12.04
C PHE A 38 2.29 13.22 12.71
N CYS A 39 2.88 13.10 13.90
CA CYS A 39 2.89 11.84 14.65
C CYS A 39 1.46 11.39 15.00
N VAL A 40 0.60 12.30 15.47
CA VAL A 40 -0.80 12.00 15.79
C VAL A 40 -1.55 11.56 14.54
N LEU A 41 -1.47 12.33 13.44
CA LEU A 41 -2.08 11.99 12.17
C LEU A 41 -1.58 10.63 11.67
N ARG A 42 -0.27 10.34 11.75
CA ARG A 42 0.29 9.06 11.33
C ARG A 42 -0.21 7.90 12.19
N ILE A 43 -0.35 8.06 13.50
CA ILE A 43 -0.92 7.01 14.37
C ILE A 43 -2.37 6.71 13.97
N VAL A 44 -3.17 7.76 13.73
CA VAL A 44 -4.56 7.62 13.27
C VAL A 44 -4.60 6.93 11.91
N SER A 45 -3.77 7.36 10.97
CA SER A 45 -3.65 6.76 9.64
C SER A 45 -3.17 5.33 9.67
N TYR A 46 -2.20 4.99 10.53
CA TYR A 46 -1.73 3.62 10.68
C TYR A 46 -2.84 2.72 11.24
N LYS A 47 -3.62 3.20 12.22
CA LYS A 47 -4.81 2.47 12.70
C LYS A 47 -5.84 2.31 11.58
N PHE A 48 -6.05 3.35 10.76
CA PHE A 48 -6.97 3.30 9.63
C PHE A 48 -6.50 2.36 8.52
N GLU A 49 -5.22 2.38 8.15
CA GLU A 49 -4.58 1.43 7.24
C GLU A 49 -4.74 0.02 7.76
N LYS A 50 -4.42 -0.22 9.03
CA LYS A 50 -4.61 -1.53 9.66
C LYS A 50 -6.08 -1.95 9.62
N PHE A 51 -7.01 -1.05 9.93
CA PHE A 51 -8.44 -1.32 9.84
C PHE A 51 -8.88 -1.69 8.42
N LEU A 52 -8.44 -0.93 7.42
CA LEU A 52 -8.71 -1.20 6.00
C LEU A 52 -8.11 -2.51 5.51
N ILE A 53 -6.90 -2.86 5.96
CA ILE A 53 -6.26 -4.15 5.68
C ILE A 53 -7.01 -5.30 6.38
N THR A 54 -7.51 -5.08 7.60
CA THR A 54 -8.24 -6.09 8.39
C THR A 54 -9.71 -6.22 8.01
N ARG A 55 -10.27 -5.30 7.21
CA ARG A 55 -11.55 -5.58 6.56
C ARG A 55 -11.35 -6.87 5.74
N PRO A 56 -12.35 -7.77 5.72
CA PRO A 56 -12.24 -9.08 5.09
C PRO A 56 -12.23 -8.99 3.55
N THR A 57 -11.54 -8.01 2.97
CA THR A 57 -11.21 -7.92 1.56
C THR A 57 -9.95 -8.72 1.26
N LYS A 58 -10.12 -10.05 1.15
CA LYS A 58 -9.12 -11.12 1.24
C LYS A 58 -8.14 -11.27 0.04
N CYS A 59 -7.87 -10.29 -0.84
CA CYS A 59 -6.78 -10.53 -1.82
C CYS A 59 -5.43 -10.62 -1.09
N ARG A 60 -4.85 -11.84 -1.05
CA ARG A 60 -3.59 -12.15 -0.36
C ARG A 60 -2.44 -11.22 -0.75
N ALA A 61 -2.46 -10.64 -1.96
CA ALA A 61 -1.46 -9.66 -2.40
C ALA A 61 -1.33 -8.47 -1.44
N LYS A 62 -2.45 -7.95 -0.92
CA LYS A 62 -2.50 -6.81 0.01
C LYS A 62 -1.93 -7.15 1.39
N SER A 63 -1.95 -8.43 1.77
CA SER A 63 -1.39 -8.91 3.04
C SER A 63 0.10 -9.24 2.95
N THR A 64 0.58 -9.65 1.77
CA THR A 64 1.95 -10.13 1.57
C THR A 64 2.96 -9.03 1.29
N LEU A 65 2.49 -7.93 0.70
CA LEU A 65 3.26 -6.70 0.55
C LEU A 65 2.56 -5.66 1.40
N PRO A 66 2.77 -5.68 2.73
CA PRO A 66 2.26 -4.60 3.53
C PRO A 66 3.03 -3.36 3.09
N GLY A 67 2.36 -2.45 2.38
CA GLY A 67 2.72 -1.03 2.31
C GLY A 67 2.63 -0.36 3.70
N GLN A 68 2.98 -1.09 4.77
CA GLN A 68 3.06 -0.63 6.13
C GLN A 68 4.34 0.18 6.24
N HIS A 69 4.26 1.39 5.76
CA HIS A 69 5.34 2.34 5.89
C HIS A 69 5.41 2.77 7.37
N VAL A 70 6.54 2.50 8.03
CA VAL A 70 6.81 2.99 9.39
C VAL A 70 7.05 4.52 9.31
N GLY A 71 5.95 5.27 9.22
CA GLY A 71 5.97 6.69 8.86
C GLY A 71 6.54 7.63 9.91
N ILE A 72 6.73 7.19 11.16
CA ILE A 72 7.29 8.04 12.22
C ILE A 72 8.79 8.31 11.97
N ALA A 73 9.50 7.36 11.34
CA ALA A 73 10.92 7.49 11.05
C ALA A 73 11.23 8.70 10.13
N LEU A 74 10.28 9.13 9.30
CA LEU A 74 10.42 10.28 8.39
C LEU A 74 10.53 11.62 9.12
N GLY A 75 9.93 11.74 10.31
CA GLY A 75 10.05 12.97 11.08
C GLY A 75 11.37 13.08 11.85
N ILE A 76 12.13 12.00 11.99
CA ILE A 76 13.46 12.03 12.63
C ILE A 76 14.45 12.88 11.82
N PRO A 77 14.67 12.65 10.50
CA PRO A 77 15.52 13.52 9.69
C PRO A 77 15.05 14.98 9.69
N PHE A 78 13.73 15.21 9.63
CA PHE A 78 13.15 16.56 9.63
C PHE A 78 13.42 17.32 10.94
N VAL A 79 13.17 16.69 12.09
CA VAL A 79 13.44 17.27 13.40
C VAL A 79 14.93 17.45 13.62
N ALA A 80 15.74 16.45 13.26
CA ALA A 80 17.20 16.51 13.32
C ALA A 80 17.72 17.75 12.56
N ARG A 81 17.28 17.94 11.31
CA ARG A 81 17.67 19.07 10.47
C ARG A 81 17.30 20.44 11.06
N ARG A 82 16.11 20.58 11.64
CA ARG A 82 15.61 21.87 12.15
C ARG A 82 16.12 22.20 13.57
N MET A 83 16.42 21.18 14.38
CA MET A 83 16.81 21.35 15.80
C MET A 83 18.33 21.33 16.03
N LEU A 84 19.08 20.45 15.34
CA LEU A 84 20.52 20.29 15.56
C LEU A 84 21.37 21.53 15.22
N PRO A 85 21.07 22.35 14.19
CA PRO A 85 21.81 23.60 13.96
C PRO A 85 21.68 24.58 15.13
N SER A 86 20.58 24.50 15.88
CA SER A 86 20.30 25.38 17.01
C SER A 86 20.91 24.88 18.32
N ALA A 87 21.28 23.60 18.39
CA ALA A 87 21.96 22.98 19.53
C ALA A 87 23.49 23.19 19.52
N GLY A 88 24.03 23.97 18.58
CA GLY A 88 25.44 24.34 18.55
C GLY A 88 26.37 23.40 17.76
N VAL A 89 25.83 22.54 16.89
CA VAL A 89 26.64 21.71 15.98
C VAL A 89 27.38 22.61 14.98
N ARG A 90 28.69 22.83 15.20
CA ARG A 90 29.52 23.78 14.41
C ARG A 90 29.83 23.33 12.98
N SER A 91 29.76 22.04 12.65
CA SER A 91 30.06 21.52 11.32
C SER A 91 28.78 21.27 10.52
N THR A 92 28.48 22.18 9.60
CA THR A 92 27.32 22.09 8.68
C THR A 92 27.38 20.85 7.81
N VAL A 93 28.58 20.44 7.37
CA VAL A 93 28.78 19.26 6.49
C VAL A 93 28.43 17.95 7.20
N VAL A 94 28.90 17.78 8.44
CA VAL A 94 28.61 16.56 9.23
C VAL A 94 27.12 16.43 9.48
N LEU A 95 26.44 17.55 9.77
CA LEU A 95 24.99 17.55 9.96
C LEU A 95 24.23 17.14 8.69
N HIS A 96 24.61 17.66 7.52
CA HIS A 96 23.99 17.27 6.25
C HIS A 96 24.18 15.78 5.96
N PHE A 97 25.37 15.23 6.26
CA PHE A 97 25.66 13.81 6.10
C PHE A 97 24.80 12.93 7.02
N ILE A 98 24.65 13.31 8.29
CA ILE A 98 23.78 12.60 9.24
C ILE A 98 22.32 12.65 8.78
N VAL A 99 21.82 13.82 8.39
CA VAL A 99 20.45 13.98 7.88
C VAL A 99 20.24 13.13 6.63
N PHE A 100 21.19 13.10 5.70
CA PHE A 100 21.12 12.26 4.50
C PHE A 100 21.05 10.76 4.82
N ILE A 101 21.86 10.27 5.78
CA ILE A 101 21.80 8.88 6.23
C ILE A 101 20.44 8.57 6.84
N LEU A 102 19.96 9.42 7.76
CA LEU A 102 18.66 9.24 8.42
C LEU A 102 17.52 9.25 7.39
N SER A 103 17.54 10.16 6.42
CA SER A 103 16.58 10.21 5.32
C SER A 103 16.62 8.93 4.50
N SER A 104 17.82 8.47 4.12
CA SER A 104 17.98 7.24 3.34
C SER A 104 17.37 6.03 4.05
N ILE A 105 17.60 5.90 5.37
CA ILE A 105 17.02 4.83 6.19
C ILE A 105 15.49 4.97 6.27
N ALA A 106 14.98 6.19 6.46
CA ALA A 106 13.55 6.45 6.56
C ALA A 106 12.80 6.18 5.23
N PHE A 107 13.43 6.48 4.09
CA PHE A 107 12.84 6.30 2.76
C PHE A 107 13.07 4.91 2.15
N PHE A 108 14.04 4.15 2.63
CA PHE A 108 14.32 2.77 2.17
C PHE A 108 13.09 1.87 2.01
N PRO A 109 12.14 1.77 2.98
CA PRO A 109 10.96 0.93 2.82
C PRO A 109 10.07 1.35 1.64
N TYR A 110 9.96 2.65 1.36
CA TYR A 110 9.15 3.17 0.24
C TYR A 110 9.79 2.87 -1.12
N ILE A 111 11.12 3.00 -1.21
CA ILE A 111 11.89 2.67 -2.41
C ILE A 111 11.83 1.17 -2.67
N LYS A 112 12.04 0.34 -1.65
CA LYS A 112 11.92 -1.13 -1.75
C LYS A 112 10.54 -1.53 -2.28
N ASP A 113 9.49 -0.91 -1.74
CA ASP A 113 8.12 -1.17 -2.17
C ASP A 113 7.87 -0.79 -3.64
N LEU A 114 8.36 0.37 -4.07
CA LEU A 114 8.31 0.79 -5.47
C LEU A 114 8.97 -0.23 -6.41
N PHE A 115 10.16 -0.74 -6.05
CA PHE A 115 10.83 -1.79 -6.84
C PHE A 115 10.02 -3.09 -6.87
N CYS A 116 9.45 -3.51 -5.74
CA CYS A 116 8.60 -4.69 -5.68
C CYS A 116 7.35 -4.54 -6.57
N MET A 117 6.65 -3.41 -6.49
CA MET A 117 5.50 -3.11 -7.34
C MET A 117 5.89 -3.07 -8.82
N GLY A 118 7.00 -2.41 -9.17
CA GLY A 118 7.50 -2.36 -10.54
C GLY A 118 7.73 -3.76 -11.13
N ARG A 119 8.37 -4.66 -10.36
CA ARG A 119 8.55 -6.06 -10.77
C ARG A 119 7.22 -6.79 -10.98
N LEU A 120 6.25 -6.57 -10.10
CA LEU A 120 4.92 -7.16 -10.22
C LEU A 120 4.16 -6.64 -11.44
N VAL A 121 4.26 -5.35 -11.75
CA VAL A 121 3.63 -4.75 -12.94
C VAL A 121 4.26 -5.30 -14.21
N VAL A 122 5.59 -5.39 -14.29
CA VAL A 122 6.27 -6.03 -15.44
C VAL A 122 5.78 -7.48 -15.62
N TYR A 123 5.67 -8.23 -14.53
CA TYR A 123 5.12 -9.58 -14.56
C TYR A 123 3.66 -9.62 -15.04
N ALA A 124 2.81 -8.71 -14.54
CA ALA A 124 1.41 -8.59 -14.97
C ALA A 124 1.28 -8.30 -16.46
N VAL A 125 2.14 -7.44 -17.00
CA VAL A 125 2.20 -7.14 -18.44
C VAL A 125 2.56 -8.39 -19.22
N GLN A 126 3.65 -9.08 -18.85
CA GLN A 126 4.09 -10.31 -19.53
C GLN A 126 3.03 -11.41 -19.50
N ARG A 127 2.26 -11.50 -18.42
CA ARG A 127 1.20 -12.51 -18.26
C ARG A 127 -0.18 -12.02 -18.66
N LYS A 128 -0.32 -10.83 -19.24
CA LYS A 128 -1.61 -10.24 -19.69
C LYS A 128 -2.66 -10.27 -18.57
N PHE A 129 -2.36 -9.66 -17.43
CA PHE A 129 -3.31 -9.46 -16.32
C PHE A 129 -4.29 -8.33 -16.58
N TYR A 130 -3.89 -7.33 -17.38
CA TYR A 130 -4.74 -6.21 -17.74
C TYR A 130 -5.64 -6.60 -18.91
N ASN A 131 -6.96 -6.41 -18.72
CA ASN A 131 -7.95 -6.69 -19.76
C ASN A 131 -8.02 -5.55 -20.78
N ALA A 132 -7.81 -4.31 -20.32
CA ALA A 132 -7.81 -3.12 -21.15
C ALA A 132 -6.47 -2.38 -21.11
N ASN A 133 -6.10 -1.72 -22.21
CA ASN A 133 -4.93 -0.85 -22.26
C ASN A 133 -5.05 0.34 -21.28
N GLN A 134 -6.27 0.76 -20.96
CA GLN A 134 -6.54 1.83 -20.00
C GLN A 134 -6.07 1.47 -18.58
N ASP A 135 -6.35 0.25 -18.13
CA ASP A 135 -5.91 -0.25 -16.81
C ASP A 135 -4.39 -0.25 -16.68
N LEU A 136 -3.72 -0.63 -17.77
CA LEU A 136 -2.26 -0.62 -17.85
C LEU A 136 -1.70 0.81 -17.77
N ILE A 137 -2.27 1.75 -18.55
CA ILE A 137 -1.88 3.17 -18.53
C ILE A 137 -2.08 3.75 -17.13
N LEU A 138 -3.24 3.50 -16.51
CA LEU A 138 -3.57 4.01 -15.19
C LEU A 138 -2.63 3.45 -14.11
N THR A 139 -2.20 2.19 -14.26
CA THR A 139 -1.19 1.58 -13.36
C THR A 139 0.18 2.22 -13.52
N PHE A 140 0.61 2.52 -14.75
CA PHE A 140 1.86 3.25 -14.99
C PHE A 140 1.80 4.68 -14.45
N VAL A 141 0.67 5.37 -14.64
CA VAL A 141 0.44 6.70 -14.06
C VAL A 141 0.50 6.65 -12.53
N ALA A 142 -0.12 5.66 -11.90
CA ALA A 142 -0.06 5.48 -10.45
C ALA A 142 1.37 5.22 -9.94
N LEU A 143 2.14 4.37 -10.63
CA LEU A 143 3.55 4.13 -10.32
C LEU A 143 4.42 5.38 -10.51
N TYR A 144 4.16 6.15 -11.56
CA TYR A 144 4.86 7.41 -11.81
C TYR A 144 4.59 8.40 -10.68
N ILE A 145 3.32 8.62 -10.31
CA ILE A 145 2.94 9.50 -9.20
C ILE A 145 3.60 9.02 -7.89
N TYR A 146 3.60 7.71 -7.60
CA TYR A 146 4.26 7.15 -6.43
C TYR A 146 5.76 7.49 -6.42
N MET A 147 6.45 7.26 -7.54
CA MET A 147 7.88 7.55 -7.70
C MET A 147 8.17 9.05 -7.54
N SER A 148 7.35 9.92 -8.14
CA SER A 148 7.49 11.37 -8.03
C SER A 148 7.35 11.85 -6.59
N ILE A 149 6.35 11.36 -5.85
CA ILE A 149 6.17 11.70 -4.43
C ILE A 149 7.40 11.29 -3.62
N VAL A 150 7.84 10.03 -3.75
CA VAL A 150 9.02 9.54 -3.01
C VAL A 150 10.26 10.37 -3.34
N LEU A 151 10.49 10.68 -4.63
CA LEU A 151 11.64 11.46 -5.06
C LEU A 151 11.61 12.89 -4.52
N ILE A 152 10.48 13.58 -4.63
CA ILE A 152 10.30 14.96 -4.15
C ILE A 152 10.54 15.00 -2.63
N GLU A 153 9.93 14.08 -1.88
CA GLU A 153 10.04 14.03 -0.42
C GLU A 153 11.47 13.67 0.04
N VAL A 154 12.16 12.75 -0.67
CA VAL A 154 13.59 12.46 -0.40
C VAL A 154 14.43 13.71 -0.62
N LEU A 155 14.24 14.43 -1.73
CA LEU A 155 15.01 15.63 -2.05
C LEU A 155 14.73 16.77 -1.06
N ASP A 156 13.47 16.95 -0.67
CA ASP A 156 13.07 17.98 0.28
C ASP A 156 13.64 17.72 1.67
N VAL A 157 13.41 16.53 2.24
CA VAL A 157 13.87 16.18 3.59
C VAL A 157 15.42 16.15 3.64
N SER A 158 16.07 15.66 2.58
CA SER A 158 17.54 15.50 2.57
C SER A 158 18.27 16.80 2.24
N ILE A 159 17.80 17.59 1.29
CA ILE A 159 18.58 18.72 0.73
C ILE A 159 17.83 20.07 0.77
N GLU A 160 16.50 20.11 0.92
CA GLU A 160 15.67 21.34 0.92
C GLU A 160 15.86 22.16 -0.37
N ILE A 161 16.13 21.46 -1.48
CA ILE A 161 16.23 22.05 -2.81
C ILE A 161 14.83 22.38 -3.35
N TYR A 162 13.77 21.76 -2.80
CA TYR A 162 12.45 21.86 -3.38
C TYR A 162 11.73 23.14 -2.93
N CYS A 163 11.23 23.92 -3.89
CA CYS A 163 10.38 25.06 -3.59
C CYS A 163 9.01 24.56 -3.10
N PRO A 164 8.52 25.02 -1.94
CA PRO A 164 7.25 24.56 -1.40
C PRO A 164 6.10 24.92 -2.35
N GLN A 165 5.49 23.90 -2.95
CA GLN A 165 4.27 24.07 -3.73
C GLN A 165 3.10 24.23 -2.78
N HIS A 166 2.23 25.21 -3.03
CA HIS A 166 1.10 25.52 -2.16
C HIS A 166 -0.20 25.20 -2.89
N LEU A 167 -1.09 24.45 -2.23
CA LEU A 167 -2.46 24.26 -2.67
C LEU A 167 -3.38 24.89 -1.64
N LEU A 168 -4.21 25.85 -2.06
CA LEU A 168 -5.11 26.61 -1.17
C LEU A 168 -4.36 27.26 0.02
N GLY A 169 -3.12 27.68 -0.21
CA GLY A 169 -2.26 28.28 0.82
C GLY A 169 -1.56 27.30 1.75
N VAL A 170 -1.75 25.98 1.60
CA VAL A 170 -1.09 24.95 2.41
C VAL A 170 0.08 24.33 1.63
N PRO A 171 1.29 24.20 2.21
CA PRO A 171 2.40 23.55 1.53
C PRO A 171 2.10 22.06 1.33
N LEU A 172 2.33 21.56 0.12
CA LEU A 172 2.08 20.16 -0.26
C LEU A 172 3.16 19.18 0.26
N LEU A 173 4.18 19.68 0.94
CA LEU A 173 5.33 18.89 1.41
C LEU A 173 5.12 18.40 2.84
N PHE A 174 5.89 17.37 3.21
CA PHE A 174 6.08 17.00 4.60
C PHE A 174 6.45 18.22 5.48
N PRO A 175 5.91 18.34 6.70
CA PRO A 175 5.00 17.41 7.41
C PRO A 175 3.51 17.67 7.17
N ASN A 176 3.13 18.58 6.28
CA ASN A 176 1.74 19.06 6.16
C ASN A 176 0.82 18.06 5.46
N ILE A 177 1.37 17.26 4.54
CA ILE A 177 0.62 16.19 3.86
C ILE A 177 1.08 14.83 4.40
N ASN A 178 0.09 14.00 4.74
CA ASN A 178 0.31 12.61 5.10
C ASN A 178 0.50 11.76 3.83
N PHE A 179 1.59 12.02 3.11
CA PHE A 179 1.93 11.29 1.89
C PHE A 179 2.02 9.77 2.10
N PRO A 180 2.37 9.20 3.29
CA PRO A 180 2.31 7.75 3.49
C PRO A 180 0.93 7.15 3.20
N ILE A 181 -0.17 7.86 3.49
CA ILE A 181 -1.53 7.39 3.12
C ILE A 181 -1.71 7.39 1.60
N LEU A 182 -1.26 8.46 0.94
CA LEU A 182 -1.38 8.57 -0.52
C LEU A 182 -0.59 7.46 -1.22
N LEU A 183 0.63 7.20 -0.77
CA LEU A 183 1.45 6.07 -1.22
C LEU A 183 0.77 4.72 -0.95
N TYR A 184 0.15 4.55 0.23
CA TYR A 184 -0.64 3.36 0.54
C TYR A 184 -1.83 3.18 -0.43
N TYR A 185 -2.56 4.23 -0.79
CA TYR A 185 -3.64 4.13 -1.77
C TYR A 185 -3.15 3.78 -3.16
N LEU A 186 -2.07 4.43 -3.63
CA LEU A 186 -1.44 4.13 -4.92
C LEU A 186 -0.94 2.69 -4.96
N HIS A 187 -0.31 2.22 -3.89
CA HIS A 187 0.14 0.84 -3.75
C HIS A 187 -1.04 -0.14 -3.89
N ASN A 188 -2.11 0.07 -3.13
CA ASN A 188 -3.30 -0.79 -3.21
C ASN A 188 -3.96 -0.75 -4.58
N PHE A 189 -3.97 0.41 -5.23
CA PHE A 189 -4.49 0.58 -6.57
C PHE A 189 -3.74 -0.29 -7.57
N VAL A 190 -2.39 -0.26 -7.55
CA VAL A 190 -1.54 -1.09 -8.42
C VAL A 190 -1.75 -2.59 -8.17
N LEU A 191 -1.99 -3.01 -6.92
CA LEU A 191 -2.15 -4.43 -6.57
C LEU A 191 -3.57 -5.00 -6.78
N MET A 192 -4.55 -4.17 -7.17
CA MET A 192 -5.96 -4.57 -7.22
C MET A 192 -6.33 -5.46 -8.41
N TYR A 193 -5.43 -5.64 -9.38
CA TYR A 193 -5.72 -6.40 -10.59
C TYR A 193 -5.67 -7.91 -10.38
N HIS A 194 -6.67 -8.57 -10.96
CA HIS A 194 -6.86 -10.01 -10.89
C HIS A 194 -7.04 -10.60 -12.28
N LYS A 195 -6.51 -11.80 -12.50
CA LYS A 195 -6.68 -12.54 -13.74
C LYS A 195 -7.50 -13.80 -13.53
N LYS A 196 -8.51 -13.98 -14.39
CA LYS A 196 -9.27 -15.23 -14.49
C LYS A 196 -8.36 -16.35 -15.00
N MET A 197 -8.25 -17.41 -14.20
CA MET A 197 -7.53 -18.62 -14.57
C MET A 197 -8.50 -19.60 -15.26
N PRO A 198 -8.00 -20.50 -16.11
CA PRO A 198 -8.84 -21.53 -16.71
C PRO A 198 -9.54 -22.36 -15.61
N PRO A 199 -10.83 -22.69 -15.79
CA PRO A 199 -11.57 -23.46 -14.82
C PRO A 199 -10.98 -24.87 -14.68
N LEU A 200 -11.02 -25.39 -13.46
CA LEU A 200 -10.74 -26.79 -13.16
C LEU A 200 -12.04 -27.48 -12.80
N VAL A 201 -12.24 -28.71 -13.24
CA VAL A 201 -13.46 -29.45 -12.92
C VAL A 201 -13.09 -30.69 -12.14
N TYR A 202 -13.74 -30.88 -11.00
CA TYR A 202 -13.57 -32.05 -10.15
C TYR A 202 -14.77 -32.97 -10.32
N GLU A 203 -14.53 -34.19 -10.78
CA GLU A 203 -15.49 -35.29 -10.78
C GLU A 203 -15.42 -35.95 -9.42
N VAL A 204 -16.48 -35.79 -8.62
CA VAL A 204 -16.60 -36.39 -7.30
C VAL A 204 -17.43 -37.65 -7.41
N ILE A 205 -16.80 -38.80 -7.16
CA ILE A 205 -17.37 -40.12 -7.47
C ILE A 205 -18.48 -40.49 -6.48
N ASP A 206 -18.23 -40.33 -5.18
CA ASP A 206 -19.15 -40.79 -4.12
C ASP A 206 -20.45 -39.96 -4.11
N GLU A 207 -20.36 -38.65 -4.36
CA GLU A 207 -21.50 -37.73 -4.40
C GLU A 207 -22.07 -37.49 -5.81
N ASP A 208 -21.58 -38.24 -6.81
CA ASP A 208 -21.98 -38.20 -8.22
C ASP A 208 -22.24 -36.76 -8.72
N CYS A 209 -21.21 -35.92 -8.63
CA CYS A 209 -21.31 -34.53 -9.08
C CYS A 209 -20.01 -34.01 -9.70
N PHE A 210 -20.17 -33.05 -10.62
CA PHE A 210 -19.05 -32.23 -11.07
C PHE A 210 -19.03 -30.90 -10.31
N ILE A 211 -17.84 -30.50 -9.85
CA ILE A 211 -17.60 -29.21 -9.23
C ILE A 211 -16.62 -28.43 -10.10
N GLN A 212 -17.08 -27.34 -10.70
CA GLN A 212 -16.27 -26.42 -11.49
C GLN A 212 -15.70 -25.33 -10.57
N LEU A 213 -14.39 -25.25 -10.53
CA LEU A 213 -13.65 -24.26 -9.77
C LEU A 213 -13.24 -23.09 -10.66
N HIS A 214 -13.79 -21.92 -10.38
CA HIS A 214 -13.42 -20.65 -11.00
C HIS A 214 -12.40 -19.93 -10.13
N ARG A 215 -11.14 -19.85 -10.60
CA ARG A 215 -10.06 -19.20 -9.86
C ARG A 215 -9.72 -17.84 -10.45
N MET A 216 -9.52 -16.88 -9.57
CA MET A 216 -8.99 -15.55 -9.87
C MET A 216 -7.67 -15.40 -9.14
N ARG A 217 -6.59 -15.12 -9.87
CA ARG A 217 -5.26 -14.89 -9.27
C ARG A 217 -4.97 -13.40 -9.16
N CYS A 218 -4.47 -12.96 -8.00
CA CYS A 218 -3.93 -11.62 -7.84
C CYS A 218 -2.56 -11.52 -8.58
N ILE A 219 -2.05 -10.31 -8.77
CA ILE A 219 -0.74 -10.04 -9.39
C ILE A 219 0.44 -10.77 -8.72
N CYS A 220 0.32 -11.07 -7.43
CA CYS A 220 1.28 -11.85 -6.63
C CYS A 220 1.19 -13.37 -6.85
N GLN A 221 0.45 -13.84 -7.88
CA GLN A 221 0.21 -15.24 -8.22
C GLN A 221 -0.56 -16.07 -7.18
N LYS A 222 -1.04 -15.45 -6.11
CA LYS A 222 -1.89 -16.10 -5.12
C LYS A 222 -3.34 -16.07 -5.58
N ASP A 223 -4.07 -17.15 -5.35
CA ASP A 223 -5.51 -17.21 -5.61
C ASP A 223 -6.23 -16.23 -4.66
N CYS A 224 -7.21 -15.50 -5.19
CA CYS A 224 -8.00 -14.52 -4.48
C CYS A 224 -9.26 -15.20 -3.91
N PRO A 225 -9.41 -15.31 -2.58
CA PRO A 225 -10.55 -15.98 -1.95
C PRO A 225 -11.89 -15.28 -2.20
N GLU A 226 -11.87 -13.98 -2.55
CA GLU A 226 -13.09 -13.19 -2.72
C GLU A 226 -13.73 -13.38 -4.09
N LEU A 227 -12.87 -13.41 -5.11
CA LEU A 227 -13.29 -13.47 -6.51
C LEU A 227 -13.29 -14.91 -7.04
N SER A 228 -12.59 -15.83 -6.36
CA SER A 228 -12.61 -17.25 -6.70
C SER A 228 -13.79 -17.92 -6.01
N TYR A 229 -14.48 -18.78 -6.76
CA TYR A 229 -15.64 -19.52 -6.28
C TYR A 229 -15.68 -20.88 -6.96
N TYR A 230 -16.49 -21.79 -6.42
CA TYR A 230 -16.78 -23.05 -7.08
C TYR A 230 -18.28 -23.21 -7.27
N ALA A 231 -18.64 -23.76 -8.42
CA ALA A 231 -20.00 -24.01 -8.83
C ALA A 231 -20.21 -25.51 -9.03
N ARG A 232 -21.33 -26.03 -8.56
CA ARG A 232 -21.75 -27.40 -8.91
C ARG A 232 -22.35 -27.36 -10.30
N LEU A 233 -21.96 -28.28 -11.18
CA LEU A 233 -22.61 -28.44 -12.47
C LEU A 233 -23.89 -29.28 -12.31
N THR A 234 -24.89 -28.98 -13.12
CA THR A 234 -26.19 -29.65 -13.10
C THR A 234 -26.15 -31.10 -13.61
N ILE A 235 -25.19 -31.42 -14.48
CA ILE A 235 -25.05 -32.76 -15.06
C ILE A 235 -24.31 -33.67 -14.08
N ALA A 236 -24.86 -34.85 -13.82
CA ALA A 236 -24.23 -35.87 -12.98
C ALA A 236 -23.21 -36.71 -13.78
N PRO A 237 -22.03 -37.05 -13.21
CA PRO A 237 -21.03 -37.93 -13.82
C PRO A 237 -21.56 -39.28 -14.31
N SER A 238 -22.51 -39.88 -13.59
CA SER A 238 -23.17 -41.16 -13.94
C SER A 238 -24.01 -41.10 -15.22
N VAL A 239 -24.60 -39.92 -15.51
CA VAL A 239 -25.48 -39.69 -16.67
C VAL A 239 -24.73 -39.00 -17.82
N ALA A 240 -23.56 -38.41 -17.53
CA ALA A 240 -22.78 -37.64 -18.49
C ALA A 240 -22.21 -38.51 -19.62
N THR A 241 -22.61 -38.23 -20.86
CA THR A 241 -22.04 -38.87 -22.04
C THR A 241 -20.60 -38.41 -22.30
N THR A 242 -19.88 -39.10 -23.18
CA THR A 242 -18.56 -38.66 -23.65
C THR A 242 -18.60 -37.29 -24.34
N LYS A 243 -19.73 -36.95 -24.97
CA LYS A 243 -19.95 -35.63 -25.57
C LYS A 243 -20.12 -34.56 -24.50
N ASP A 244 -20.90 -34.84 -23.45
CA ASP A 244 -21.09 -33.91 -22.32
C ASP A 244 -19.77 -33.65 -21.60
N ARG A 245 -19.00 -34.72 -21.32
CA ARG A 245 -17.66 -34.60 -20.71
C ARG A 245 -16.68 -33.78 -21.56
N ARG A 246 -16.80 -33.80 -22.89
CA ARG A 246 -15.99 -32.97 -23.80
C ARG A 246 -16.48 -31.53 -23.88
N SER A 247 -17.76 -31.28 -23.59
CA SER A 247 -18.36 -29.94 -23.59
C SER A 247 -18.04 -29.14 -22.32
N ILE A 248 -17.66 -29.82 -21.24
CA ILE A 248 -17.26 -29.19 -19.98
C ILE A 248 -15.95 -28.41 -20.20
N GLU A 249 -15.99 -27.10 -20.02
CA GLU A 249 -14.79 -26.26 -20.05
C GLU A 249 -13.90 -26.52 -18.84
N GLY A 250 -12.72 -27.08 -19.11
CA GLY A 250 -11.65 -27.21 -18.13
C GLY A 250 -11.01 -28.60 -18.11
N LYS A 251 -9.95 -28.73 -17.32
CA LYS A 251 -9.34 -30.04 -17.08
C LYS A 251 -10.15 -30.77 -16.02
N ILE A 252 -10.64 -31.97 -16.36
CA ILE A 252 -11.36 -32.85 -15.43
C ILE A 252 -10.34 -33.61 -14.58
N MET A 253 -10.50 -33.54 -13.26
CA MET A 253 -9.73 -34.29 -12.26
C MET A 253 -10.69 -35.14 -11.43
N LYS A 254 -10.32 -36.39 -11.14
CA LYS A 254 -11.17 -37.30 -10.35
C LYS A 254 -10.80 -37.23 -8.87
N VAL A 255 -11.81 -37.22 -8.02
CA VAL A 255 -11.69 -37.20 -6.55
C VAL A 255 -12.71 -38.18 -5.98
N ARG A 256 -12.39 -38.88 -4.90
CA ARG A 256 -13.30 -39.90 -4.36
C ARG A 256 -14.52 -39.24 -3.72
N ASN A 257 -14.30 -38.29 -2.81
CA ASN A 257 -15.36 -37.62 -2.07
C ASN A 257 -15.14 -36.12 -1.83
N LEU A 258 -16.18 -35.45 -1.33
CA LEU A 258 -16.12 -34.03 -0.99
C LEU A 258 -15.12 -33.69 0.13
N ARG A 259 -14.78 -34.63 1.01
CA ARG A 259 -13.77 -34.39 2.07
C ARG A 259 -12.37 -34.29 1.48
N GLU A 260 -12.03 -35.19 0.58
CA GLU A 260 -10.78 -35.16 -0.19
C GLU A 260 -10.71 -33.87 -1.01
N LEU A 261 -11.81 -33.48 -1.67
CA LEU A 261 -11.88 -32.21 -2.39
C LEU A 261 -11.67 -31.01 -1.45
N LYS A 262 -12.31 -30.98 -0.27
CA LYS A 262 -12.10 -29.93 0.74
C LYS A 262 -10.66 -29.88 1.22
N SER A 263 -9.97 -31.01 1.35
CA SER A 263 -8.55 -31.02 1.71
C SER A 263 -7.68 -30.41 0.61
N CYS A 264 -7.96 -30.73 -0.66
CA CYS A 264 -7.30 -30.13 -1.82
C CYS A 264 -7.59 -28.62 -1.94
N LEU A 265 -8.83 -28.20 -1.65
CA LEU A 265 -9.26 -26.80 -1.72
C LEU A 265 -8.89 -25.99 -0.48
N SER A 266 -8.63 -26.61 0.67
CA SER A 266 -8.21 -25.91 1.90
C SER A 266 -6.85 -25.24 1.74
N GLN A 267 -6.01 -25.72 0.81
CA GLN A 267 -4.79 -25.01 0.40
C GLN A 267 -5.08 -23.68 -0.33
N VAL A 268 -6.32 -23.48 -0.80
CA VAL A 268 -6.77 -22.36 -1.63
C VAL A 268 -7.76 -21.43 -0.89
N GLU A 269 -8.16 -21.73 0.35
CA GLU A 269 -9.04 -20.87 1.20
C GLU A 269 -10.36 -20.42 0.53
N LEU A 270 -10.94 -21.24 -0.34
CA LEU A 270 -12.22 -20.94 -1.00
C LEU A 270 -13.39 -21.13 -0.04
N THR A 271 -14.26 -20.13 0.05
CA THR A 271 -15.34 -20.09 1.07
C THR A 271 -16.76 -20.02 0.51
N ARG A 272 -16.96 -20.05 -0.81
CA ARG A 272 -18.31 -19.93 -1.42
C ARG A 272 -18.62 -21.05 -2.40
N ILE A 273 -19.61 -21.87 -2.02
CA ILE A 273 -20.40 -22.70 -2.93
C ILE A 273 -21.41 -21.77 -3.59
N ILE A 274 -21.46 -21.73 -4.91
CA ILE A 274 -22.60 -21.19 -5.63
C ILE A 274 -23.26 -22.37 -6.32
N GLU A 275 -24.51 -22.66 -5.96
CA GLU A 275 -25.33 -23.58 -6.74
C GLU A 275 -25.78 -22.80 -7.98
N VAL A 276 -25.37 -23.27 -9.16
CA VAL A 276 -25.72 -22.67 -10.46
C VAL A 276 -26.67 -23.61 -11.19
#